data_AF-A0A7X3WN44-F1
#
_entry.id   AF-A0A7X3WN44-F1
#
_cell.length_a   1.000
_cell.length_b   1.000
_cell.length_c   1.000
_cell.angle_alpha   90.00
_cell.angle_beta   90.00
_cell.angle_gamma   90.00
#
_symmetry.space_group_name_H-M   'P 1'
#
loop_
_entity.id
_entity.type
_entity.pdbx_description
1 polymer ?
#
loop_
_entity_poly.entity_id
_entity_poly.type
_entity_poly.pdbx_seq_one_letter_code
_entity_poly.pdbx_strand_id
1 'polypeptide(L)' 'MSSTEDRLMALANENLDTGREPDMDTRFGDSGVSSVDAVAFIKKVSQEFGVTVPPEDFSQFQSLRELAAYLDSNSG' A
#
# COMPACT_ATOMS: atom_id res chain seq x y z
N MET A 1 4.67 -12.18 -14.92
CA MET A 1 3.53 -12.03 -14.00
C MET A 1 3.94 -10.95 -13.03
N SER A 2 3.67 -9.71 -13.40
CA SER A 2 4.09 -8.52 -12.64
C SER A 2 2.79 -7.85 -12.19
N SER A 3 2.17 -8.46 -11.17
CA SER A 3 0.73 -8.40 -10.92
C SER A 3 0.37 -7.38 -9.83
N THR A 4 0.77 -6.12 -9.93
CA THR A 4 0.44 -5.08 -8.93
C THR A 4 1.22 -5.19 -7.60
N GLU A 5 1.28 -6.38 -6.98
CA GLU A 5 1.96 -6.64 -5.71
C GLU A 5 3.46 -6.30 -5.75
N ASP A 6 4.16 -6.75 -6.79
CA ASP A 6 5.61 -6.55 -6.98
C ASP A 6 5.95 -5.05 -7.07
N ARG A 7 5.10 -4.30 -7.78
CA ARG A 7 5.24 -2.85 -7.96
C ARG A 7 4.88 -2.10 -6.68
N LEU A 8 3.91 -2.61 -5.92
CA LEU A 8 3.55 -2.08 -4.61
C LEU A 8 4.68 -2.30 -3.60
N MET A 9 5.31 -3.48 -3.58
CA MET A 9 6.48 -3.77 -2.76
C MET A 9 7.65 -2.85 -3.09
N ALA A 10 7.93 -2.62 -4.38
CA ALA A 10 8.97 -1.69 -4.80
C ALA A 10 8.70 -0.27 -4.27
N LEU A 11 7.47 0.24 -4.46
CA LEU A 11 7.08 1.54 -3.93
C LEU A 11 7.16 1.59 -2.41
N ALA A 12 6.71 0.55 -1.72
CA ALA A 12 6.77 0.47 -0.27
C ALA A 12 8.23 0.53 0.20
N ASN A 13 9.13 -0.20 -0.43
CA ASN A 13 10.55 -0.21 -0.09
C ASN A 13 11.24 1.14 -0.38
N GLU A 14 10.81 1.85 -1.43
CA GLU A 14 11.35 3.18 -1.77
C GLU A 14 10.80 4.32 -0.91
N ASN A 15 9.58 4.18 -0.38
CA ASN A 15 8.89 5.26 0.33
C ASN A 15 8.78 5.03 1.85
N LEU A 16 8.82 3.78 2.31
CA LEU A 16 8.76 3.39 3.72
C LEU A 16 10.15 2.96 4.15
N ASP A 17 10.90 3.90 4.73
CA ASP A 17 12.22 3.63 5.31
C ASP A 17 12.06 3.00 6.71
N THR A 18 11.48 1.79 6.76
CA THR A 18 11.18 1.09 8.02
C THR A 18 12.35 0.26 8.56
N GLY A 19 13.47 0.17 7.84
CA GLY A 19 14.63 -0.66 8.20
C GLY A 19 14.34 -2.18 8.22
N ARG A 20 13.17 -2.58 7.73
CA ARG A 20 12.70 -3.96 7.59
C ARG A 20 12.00 -4.08 6.24
N GLU A 21 12.07 -5.26 5.64
CA GLU A 21 11.41 -5.56 4.38
C GLU A 21 9.89 -5.37 4.55
N PRO A 22 9.24 -4.56 3.70
CA PRO A 22 7.80 -4.37 3.76
C PRO A 22 7.09 -5.68 3.45
N ASP A 23 6.30 -6.16 4.40
CA ASP A 23 5.59 -7.42 4.30
C ASP A 23 4.11 -7.19 3.98
N MET A 24 3.56 -7.98 3.05
CA MET A 24 2.20 -7.76 2.55
C MET A 24 1.11 -8.27 3.48
N ASP A 25 1.43 -9.26 4.32
CA ASP A 25 0.54 -9.79 5.35
C ASP A 25 0.60 -8.94 6.63
N THR A 26 1.65 -8.14 6.79
CA THR A 26 1.87 -7.34 7.98
C THR A 26 1.12 -6.01 7.92
N ARG A 27 0.51 -5.65 9.05
CA ARG A 27 -0.20 -4.38 9.17
C ARG A 27 0.79 -3.21 9.23
N PHE A 28 0.43 -2.06 8.66
CA PHE A 28 1.28 -0.86 8.70
C PHE A 28 1.74 -0.52 10.14
N GLY A 29 0.81 -0.56 11.10
CA GLY A 29 1.13 -0.29 12.51
C GLY A 29 2.06 -1.31 13.18
N ASP A 30 2.16 -2.53 12.65
CA ASP A 30 3.03 -3.60 13.16
C ASP A 30 4.41 -3.57 12.48
N SER A 31 4.45 -3.22 11.20
CA SER A 31 5.67 -2.93 10.42
C SER A 31 6.46 -1.73 10.95
N GLY A 32 5.90 -0.95 11.88
CA GLY A 32 6.49 0.28 12.40
C GLY A 32 6.25 1.49 11.48
N VAL A 33 5.33 1.36 10.53
CA VAL A 33 4.88 2.46 9.67
C VAL A 33 3.88 3.29 10.47
N SER A 34 4.11 4.60 10.55
CA SER A 34 3.13 5.50 11.17
C SER A 34 1.86 5.58 10.32
N SER A 35 0.71 5.77 10.95
CA SER A 35 -0.58 5.91 10.23
C SER A 35 -0.53 7.00 9.15
N VAL A 36 0.24 8.07 9.37
CA VAL A 36 0.43 9.17 8.41
C VAL A 36 1.21 8.69 7.18
N ASP A 37 2.31 7.96 7.38
CA ASP A 37 3.12 7.40 6.28
C ASP A 37 2.33 6.35 5.49
N ALA A 38 1.57 5.49 6.18
CA ALA A 38 0.69 4.51 5.56
C ALA A 38 -0.35 5.18 4.65
N VAL A 39 -1.05 6.21 5.16
CA VAL A 39 -2.06 6.96 4.39
C VAL A 39 -1.42 7.71 3.22
N ALA A 40 -0.28 8.36 3.42
CA ALA A 40 0.45 9.05 2.36
C ALA A 40 0.91 8.08 1.26
N PHE A 41 1.40 6.90 1.68
CA PHE A 41 1.80 5.83 0.79
C PHE A 41 0.63 5.30 -0.03
N ILE A 42 -0.47 4.89 0.61
CA ILE A 42 -1.69 4.42 -0.04
C ILE A 42 -2.16 5.45 -1.07
N LYS A 43 -2.21 6.73 -0.70
CA LYS A 43 -2.68 7.81 -1.58
C LYS A 43 -1.77 7.98 -2.80
N LYS A 44 -0.44 7.91 -2.59
CA LYS A 44 0.56 8.01 -3.67
C LYS A 44 0.44 6.86 -4.65
N VAL A 45 0.38 5.63 -4.13
CA VAL A 45 0.16 4.42 -4.93
C VAL A 45 -1.15 4.54 -5.70
N SER A 46 -2.24 4.87 -5.01
CA SER A 46 -3.56 5.00 -5.66
C SER A 46 -3.48 5.97 -6.84
N GLN A 47 -2.85 7.14 -6.67
CA GLN A 47 -2.63 8.08 -7.77
C GLN A 47 -1.77 7.53 -8.91
N GLU A 48 -0.69 6.80 -8.62
CA GLU A 48 0.16 6.18 -9.66
C GLU A 48 -0.57 5.11 -10.47
N PHE A 49 -1.45 4.35 -9.82
CA PHE A 49 -2.27 3.32 -10.47
C PHE A 49 -3.57 3.88 -11.08
N GLY A 50 -3.84 5.18 -10.94
CA GLY A 50 -5.07 5.82 -11.46
C GLY A 50 -6.32 5.49 -10.63
N VAL A 51 -6.14 5.00 -9.41
CA VAL A 51 -7.19 4.62 -8.47
C VAL A 51 -7.41 5.75 -7.46
N THR A 52 -8.66 6.00 -7.08
CA THR A 52 -8.98 6.96 -6.02
C THR A 52 -9.54 6.22 -4.83
N VAL A 53 -8.71 6.10 -3.78
CA VAL A 53 -9.15 5.52 -2.52
C VAL A 53 -9.64 6.65 -1.60
N PRO A 54 -10.91 6.64 -1.16
CA PRO A 54 -11.42 7.61 -0.22
C PRO A 54 -10.85 7.37 1.19
N PRO A 55 -10.72 8.44 2.01
CA PRO A 55 -10.14 8.34 3.35
C PRO A 55 -10.96 7.46 4.31
N GLU A 56 -12.24 7.26 4.01
CA GLU A 56 -13.15 6.37 4.73
C GLU A 56 -12.73 4.89 4.60
N ASP A 57 -12.17 4.52 3.44
CA ASP A 57 -11.67 3.18 3.17
C ASP A 57 -10.21 2.99 3.62
N PHE A 58 -9.42 4.06 3.85
CA PHE A 58 -8.06 3.92 4.40
C PHE A 58 -8.04 3.17 5.74
N SER A 59 -9.07 3.35 6.56
CA SER A 59 -9.19 2.59 7.82
C SER A 59 -9.40 1.08 7.58
N GLN A 60 -9.91 0.70 6.41
CA GLN A 60 -10.14 -0.68 6.02
C GLN A 60 -8.84 -1.30 5.48
N PHE A 61 -8.02 -0.51 4.78
CA PHE A 61 -6.71 -0.94 4.29
C PHE A 61 -5.67 -0.93 5.41
N GLN A 62 -5.54 -2.05 6.12
CA GLN A 62 -4.55 -2.19 7.19
C GLN A 62 -3.23 -2.80 6.72
N SER A 63 -3.22 -3.42 5.54
CA SER A 63 -2.08 -4.14 4.96
C SER A 63 -1.85 -3.79 3.49
N LEU A 64 -0.62 -4.03 3.01
CA LEU A 64 -0.29 -3.86 1.60
C LEU A 64 -1.04 -4.87 0.70
N ARG A 65 -1.37 -6.07 1.22
CA ARG A 65 -2.16 -7.06 0.47
C ARG A 65 -3.55 -6.53 0.11
N GLU A 66 -4.26 -5.93 1.07
CA GLU A 66 -5.61 -5.40 0.81
C GLU A 66 -5.57 -4.28 -0.24
N LEU A 67 -4.55 -3.42 -0.15
CA LEU A 67 -4.31 -2.38 -1.13
C LEU A 67 -4.01 -2.98 -2.51
N ALA A 68 -3.11 -3.97 -2.60
CA ALA A 68 -2.76 -4.63 -3.85
C ALA A 68 -3.97 -5.31 -4.49
N ALA A 69 -4.80 -6.01 -3.71
CA ALA A 69 -6.02 -6.66 -4.21
C ALA A 69 -7.04 -5.65 -4.74
N TYR A 70 -7.17 -4.50 -4.07
CA TYR A 70 -8.02 -3.41 -4.53
C TYR A 70 -7.52 -2.80 -5.83
N LEU A 71 -6.21 -2.54 -5.92
CA LEU A 71 -5.57 -2.02 -7.12
C LEU A 71 -5.68 -3.01 -8.28
N ASP A 72 -5.43 -4.30 -8.06
CA ASP A 72 -5.54 -5.34 -9.08
C ASP A 72 -6.97 -5.45 -9.64
N SER A 73 -7.96 -5.38 -8.75
CA SER A 73 -9.38 -5.38 -9.15
C SER A 73 -9.79 -4.14 -9.95
N ASN A 74 -9.09 -3.01 -9.77
CA ASN A 74 -9.46 -1.72 -10.35
C ASN A 74 -8.51 -1.27 -11.49
N SER A 75 -7.40 -1.99 -11.74
CA SER A 75 -6.41 -1.73 -12.79
C SER A 75 -6.72 -2.44 -14.12
N GLY A 76 -7.99 -2.81 -14.35
CA GLY A 76 -8.46 -3.56 -15.52
C GLY A 76 -8.73 -2.72 -16.77
#